data_AF-A0A6P8YAI1-F1
#
_entry.id   AF-A0A6P8YAI1-F1
#
_cell.length_a   1.000
_cell.length_b   1.000
_cell.length_c   1.000
_cell.angle_alpha   90.00
_cell.angle_beta   90.00
_cell.angle_gamma   90.00
#
_symmetry.space_group_name_H-M   'P 1'
#
loop_
_entity.id
_entity.type
_entity.pdbx_description
1 polymer ?
#
loop_
_entity_poly.entity_id
_entity_poly.type
_entity_poly.pdbx_seq_one_letter_code
_entity_poly.pdbx_strand_id
1 'polypeptide(L)'
;MASQTVDLVDEDAADLQFPKAYNERLKERKRRKQIIRQHGLLLLQKTIGWLQRFENTIGREIAEKITGLMRILSGKRFDFLMESLHVMGETRAKIKQLKELRAKGITNHRAHRIFCYLSEFRNQAKKDMPSLSAASLPWGGNSIASVPLQTSAPRKKPPPLDIMTLPGYEKLTPSERELCSNLRLAPLSFLDFRDILVTESRRHPGSSLKLAQARVLIKIDVNKTRKLYDFLLNEGYFTQGS
;
A
#
# COMPACT_ATOMS: atom_id res chain seq x y z
N MET A 1 56.57 -81.49 -15.62
CA MET A 1 56.37 -80.46 -16.66
C MET A 1 54.94 -79.88 -16.71
N ALA A 2 53.94 -80.44 -15.99
CA ALA A 2 52.57 -79.92 -16.01
C ALA A 2 52.27 -78.78 -15.00
N SER A 3 53.10 -78.54 -13.98
CA SER A 3 52.89 -77.44 -13.00
C SER A 3 53.17 -76.05 -13.60
N GLN A 4 54.21 -75.89 -14.42
CA GLN A 4 54.59 -74.56 -14.94
C GLN A 4 53.54 -73.96 -15.89
N THR A 5 52.75 -74.77 -16.59
CA THR A 5 51.73 -74.30 -17.53
C THR A 5 50.46 -73.81 -16.86
N VAL A 6 50.18 -74.22 -15.62
CA VAL A 6 49.01 -73.75 -14.85
C VAL A 6 49.32 -72.42 -14.18
N ASP A 7 50.52 -72.29 -13.59
CA ASP A 7 50.96 -71.06 -12.93
C ASP A 7 51.09 -69.88 -13.92
N LEU A 8 51.53 -70.11 -15.16
CA LEU A 8 51.60 -69.09 -16.23
C LEU A 8 50.20 -68.59 -16.68
N VAL A 9 49.20 -69.47 -16.71
CA VAL A 9 47.83 -69.11 -17.10
C VAL A 9 47.14 -68.30 -16.00
N ASP A 10 47.44 -68.59 -14.74
CA ASP A 10 46.93 -67.83 -13.59
C ASP A 10 47.64 -66.47 -13.44
N GLU A 11 48.92 -66.37 -13.79
CA GLU A 11 49.69 -65.11 -13.81
C GLU A 11 49.20 -64.18 -14.94
N ASP A 12 48.99 -64.71 -16.16
CA ASP A 12 48.37 -63.98 -17.28
C ASP A 12 46.92 -63.56 -16.97
N ALA A 13 46.17 -64.38 -16.22
CA ALA A 13 44.82 -64.06 -15.78
C ALA A 13 44.81 -62.92 -14.74
N ALA A 14 45.78 -62.88 -13.83
CA ALA A 14 45.94 -61.81 -12.86
C ALA A 14 46.35 -60.47 -13.53
N ASP A 15 47.26 -60.52 -14.49
CA ASP A 15 47.68 -59.35 -15.28
C ASP A 15 46.53 -58.77 -16.12
N LEU A 16 45.58 -59.61 -16.56
CA LEU A 16 44.39 -59.16 -17.27
C LEU A 16 43.28 -58.62 -16.33
N GLN A 17 43.31 -58.93 -15.04
CA GLN A 17 42.34 -58.43 -14.05
C GLN A 17 42.53 -56.94 -13.74
N PHE A 18 43.77 -56.45 -13.63
CA PHE A 18 44.03 -55.03 -13.34
C PHE A 18 43.49 -54.08 -14.43
N PRO A 19 43.73 -54.32 -15.73
CA PRO A 19 43.12 -53.55 -16.82
C PRO A 19 41.60 -53.64 -16.84
N LYS A 20 41.02 -54.81 -16.54
CA LYS A 20 39.55 -54.99 -16.45
C LYS A 20 38.98 -54.12 -15.34
N ALA A 21 39.52 -54.18 -14.12
CA ALA A 21 39.10 -53.37 -12.99
C ALA A 21 39.29 -51.86 -13.25
N TYR A 22 40.38 -51.48 -13.93
CA TYR A 22 40.62 -50.10 -14.35
C TYR A 22 39.59 -49.61 -15.38
N ASN A 23 39.30 -50.43 -16.39
CA ASN A 23 38.30 -50.14 -17.42
C ASN A 23 36.88 -50.06 -16.84
N GLU A 24 36.56 -50.89 -15.85
CA GLU A 24 35.30 -50.80 -15.10
C GLU A 24 35.19 -49.47 -14.33
N ARG A 25 36.25 -49.04 -13.65
CA ARG A 25 36.30 -47.71 -13.01
C ARG A 25 36.13 -46.58 -14.02
N LEU A 26 36.73 -46.69 -15.21
CA LEU A 26 36.55 -45.72 -16.29
C LEU A 26 35.10 -45.68 -16.81
N LYS A 27 34.49 -46.85 -17.04
CA LYS A 27 33.08 -46.99 -17.43
C LYS A 27 32.15 -46.37 -16.38
N GLU A 28 32.39 -46.64 -15.10
CA GLU A 28 31.60 -46.11 -14.00
C GLU A 28 31.78 -44.58 -13.86
N ARG A 29 33.00 -44.06 -14.02
CA ARG A 29 33.24 -42.60 -14.04
C ARG A 29 32.53 -41.94 -15.23
N LYS A 30 32.55 -42.57 -16.42
CA LYS A 30 31.82 -42.08 -17.60
C LYS A 30 30.31 -42.13 -17.36
N ARG A 31 29.80 -43.19 -16.76
CA ARG A 31 28.38 -43.35 -16.36
C ARG A 31 27.93 -42.23 -15.43
N ARG A 32 28.70 -41.95 -14.37
CA ARG A 32 28.40 -40.84 -13.43
C ARG A 32 28.37 -39.48 -14.12
N LYS A 33 29.35 -39.18 -14.98
CA LYS A 33 29.37 -37.94 -15.77
C LYS A 33 28.16 -37.85 -16.71
N GLN A 34 27.76 -38.96 -17.32
CA GLN A 34 26.59 -39.04 -18.19
C GLN A 34 25.30 -38.73 -17.42
N ILE A 35 25.12 -39.31 -16.23
CA ILE A 35 23.97 -39.06 -15.35
C ILE A 35 23.93 -37.58 -14.94
N ILE A 36 25.04 -37.02 -14.47
CA ILE A 36 25.14 -35.60 -14.09
C ILE A 36 24.72 -34.69 -15.26
N ARG A 37 25.14 -35.02 -16.48
CA ARG A 37 24.79 -34.29 -17.69
C ARG A 37 23.33 -34.46 -18.10
N GLN A 38 22.78 -35.69 -18.04
CA GLN A 38 21.39 -36.00 -18.41
C GLN A 38 20.36 -35.38 -17.48
N HIS A 39 20.72 -35.20 -16.20
CA HIS A 39 19.87 -34.57 -15.18
C HIS A 39 20.10 -33.07 -15.02
N GLY A 40 21.05 -32.47 -15.77
CA GLY A 40 21.30 -31.03 -15.71
C GLY A 40 21.86 -30.53 -14.37
N LEU A 41 22.46 -31.41 -13.57
CA LEU A 41 22.91 -31.16 -12.18
C LEU A 41 24.15 -30.22 -12.07
N LEU A 42 24.64 -29.71 -13.19
CA LEU A 42 25.83 -28.84 -13.26
C LEU A 42 25.50 -27.35 -13.09
N LEU A 43 24.22 -26.96 -13.19
CA LEU A 43 23.81 -25.57 -13.37
C LEU A 43 23.09 -25.00 -12.13
N LEU A 44 23.74 -25.05 -10.96
CA LEU A 44 23.15 -24.63 -9.67
C LEU A 44 22.52 -23.22 -9.70
N GLN A 45 23.22 -22.25 -10.28
CA GLN A 45 22.71 -20.86 -10.39
C GLN A 45 21.48 -20.75 -11.30
N LYS A 46 21.44 -21.52 -12.40
CA LYS A 46 20.23 -21.58 -13.23
C LYS A 46 19.08 -22.25 -12.48
N THR A 47 19.36 -23.28 -11.69
CA THR A 47 18.34 -23.97 -10.88
C THR A 47 17.71 -23.04 -9.83
N ILE A 48 18.51 -22.19 -9.17
CA ILE A 48 18.00 -21.21 -8.19
C ILE A 48 17.10 -20.16 -8.86
N GLY A 49 17.56 -19.55 -9.96
CA GLY A 49 16.76 -18.56 -10.69
C GLY A 49 15.51 -19.18 -11.33
N TRP A 50 15.61 -20.43 -11.77
CA TRP A 50 14.49 -21.20 -12.28
C TRP A 50 13.45 -21.47 -11.19
N LEU A 51 13.86 -21.91 -9.99
CA LEU A 51 12.97 -22.13 -8.85
C LEU A 51 12.20 -20.87 -8.44
N GLN A 52 12.85 -19.70 -8.48
CA GLN A 52 12.20 -18.42 -8.15
C GLN A 52 11.03 -18.09 -9.09
N ARG A 53 11.06 -18.56 -10.35
CA ARG A 53 9.93 -18.36 -11.28
C ARG A 53 8.68 -19.11 -10.85
N PHE A 54 8.85 -20.32 -10.29
CA PHE A 54 7.74 -21.17 -9.86
C PHE A 54 7.20 -20.80 -8.49
N GLU A 55 7.91 -19.95 -7.74
CA GLU A 55 7.51 -19.52 -6.41
C GLU A 55 6.14 -18.82 -6.42
N ASN A 56 5.86 -18.01 -7.45
CA ASN A 56 4.61 -17.27 -7.57
C ASN A 56 3.39 -18.15 -7.90
N THR A 57 3.60 -19.34 -8.46
CA THR A 57 2.50 -20.19 -8.97
C THR A 57 2.29 -21.48 -8.17
N ILE A 58 3.40 -22.13 -7.79
CA ILE A 58 3.40 -23.45 -7.13
C ILE A 58 3.67 -23.29 -5.62
N GLY A 59 4.36 -22.21 -5.23
CA GLY A 59 4.82 -21.99 -3.86
C GLY A 59 6.18 -22.64 -3.60
N ARG A 60 7.03 -21.95 -2.83
CA ARG A 60 8.42 -22.36 -2.55
C ARG A 60 8.52 -23.77 -1.97
N GLU A 61 7.71 -24.08 -0.96
CA GLU A 61 7.76 -25.37 -0.27
C GLU A 61 7.43 -26.57 -1.17
N ILE A 62 6.49 -26.40 -2.10
CA ILE A 62 6.08 -27.47 -3.01
C ILE A 62 7.13 -27.64 -4.11
N ALA A 63 7.69 -26.53 -4.62
CA ALA A 63 8.79 -26.58 -5.58
C ALA A 63 10.02 -27.28 -5.00
N GLU A 64 10.38 -27.00 -3.73
CA GLU A 64 11.47 -27.67 -3.02
C GLU A 64 11.26 -29.18 -2.87
N LYS A 65 10.04 -29.60 -2.52
CA LYS A 65 9.69 -31.04 -2.47
C LYS A 65 9.82 -31.70 -3.84
N ILE A 66 9.40 -31.01 -4.91
CA ILE A 66 9.45 -31.51 -6.27
C ILE A 66 10.90 -31.58 -6.79
N THR A 67 11.81 -30.70 -6.36
CA THR A 67 13.23 -30.80 -6.74
C THR A 67 13.91 -32.10 -6.34
N GLY A 68 13.40 -32.82 -5.33
CA GLY A 68 13.86 -34.18 -5.04
C GLY A 68 13.70 -35.15 -6.22
N LEU A 69 12.67 -34.92 -7.06
CA LEU A 69 12.40 -35.71 -8.26
C LEU A 69 13.42 -35.47 -9.38
N MET A 70 14.20 -34.39 -9.34
CA MET A 70 15.26 -34.11 -10.32
C MET A 70 16.35 -35.18 -10.30
N ARG A 71 16.51 -35.91 -9.19
CA ARG A 71 17.43 -37.06 -9.05
C ARG A 71 16.94 -38.31 -9.78
N ILE A 72 15.63 -38.41 -10.05
CA ILE A 72 14.97 -39.61 -10.58
C ILE A 72 14.55 -39.39 -12.03
N LEU A 73 14.01 -38.21 -12.35
CA LEU A 73 13.60 -37.84 -13.70
C LEU A 73 14.76 -37.25 -14.50
N SER A 74 14.85 -37.65 -15.77
CA SER A 74 15.72 -36.97 -16.75
C SER A 74 15.41 -35.47 -16.78
N GLY A 75 16.44 -34.63 -16.96
CA GLY A 75 16.31 -33.17 -16.90
C GLY A 75 15.17 -32.64 -17.78
N LYS A 76 15.07 -33.11 -19.03
CA LYS A 76 13.99 -32.71 -19.95
C LYS A 76 12.58 -33.04 -19.45
N ARG A 77 12.41 -34.22 -18.83
CA ARG A 77 11.10 -34.65 -18.30
C ARG A 77 10.73 -33.87 -17.05
N PHE A 78 11.72 -33.57 -16.21
CA PHE A 78 11.55 -32.75 -15.04
C PHE A 78 11.18 -31.30 -15.41
N ASP A 79 11.86 -30.73 -16.41
CA ASP A 79 11.54 -29.40 -16.94
C ASP A 79 10.09 -29.34 -17.45
N PHE A 80 9.67 -30.34 -18.23
CA PHE A 80 8.30 -30.42 -18.73
C PHE A 80 7.26 -30.53 -17.61
N LEU A 81 7.54 -31.34 -16.59
CA LEU A 81 6.68 -31.47 -15.41
C LEU A 81 6.51 -30.11 -14.70
N MET A 82 7.61 -29.41 -14.47
CA MET A 82 7.60 -28.14 -13.75
C MET A 82 6.92 -27.03 -14.56
N GLU A 83 7.15 -26.97 -15.86
CA GLU A 83 6.41 -26.07 -16.76
C GLU A 83 4.91 -26.38 -16.76
N SER A 84 4.53 -27.66 -16.79
CA SER A 84 3.12 -28.08 -16.73
C SER A 84 2.46 -27.62 -15.43
N LEU A 85 3.14 -27.78 -14.30
CA LEU A 85 2.64 -27.33 -12.99
C LEU A 85 2.53 -25.81 -12.91
N HIS A 86 3.45 -25.07 -13.54
CA HIS A 86 3.41 -23.61 -13.62
C HIS A 86 2.16 -23.14 -14.35
N VAL A 87 1.95 -23.63 -15.57
CA VAL A 87 0.79 -23.29 -16.41
C VAL A 87 -0.53 -23.66 -15.72
N MET A 88 -0.57 -24.80 -15.03
CA MET A 88 -1.72 -25.17 -14.20
C MET A 88 -1.98 -24.15 -13.08
N GLY A 89 -0.93 -23.68 -12.41
CA GLY A 89 -1.02 -22.66 -11.38
C GLY A 89 -1.54 -21.33 -11.91
N GLU A 90 -0.98 -20.84 -13.02
CA GLU A 90 -1.43 -19.61 -13.69
C GLU A 90 -2.89 -19.70 -14.13
N THR A 91 -3.29 -20.84 -14.70
CA THR A 91 -4.66 -21.09 -15.15
C THR A 91 -5.62 -21.05 -13.96
N ARG A 92 -5.28 -21.70 -12.84
CA ARG A 92 -6.08 -21.66 -11.61
C ARG A 92 -6.19 -20.24 -11.04
N ALA A 93 -5.10 -19.50 -11.01
CA ALA A 93 -5.09 -18.10 -10.58
C ALA A 93 -5.98 -17.24 -11.49
N LYS A 94 -5.92 -17.43 -12.81
CA LYS A 94 -6.76 -16.71 -13.77
C LYS A 94 -8.23 -17.03 -13.59
N ILE A 95 -8.59 -18.30 -13.39
CA ILE A 95 -9.96 -18.72 -13.10
C ILE A 95 -10.46 -18.05 -11.82
N LYS A 96 -9.64 -18.02 -10.76
CA LYS A 96 -9.98 -17.35 -9.50
C LYS A 96 -10.24 -15.85 -9.71
N GLN A 97 -9.36 -15.16 -10.44
CA GLN A 97 -9.55 -13.74 -10.78
C GLN A 97 -10.84 -13.50 -11.57
N LEU A 98 -11.13 -14.33 -12.57
CA LEU A 98 -12.35 -14.20 -13.37
C LEU A 98 -13.61 -14.44 -12.53
N LYS A 99 -13.59 -15.39 -11.59
CA LYS A 99 -14.69 -15.60 -10.63
C LYS A 99 -14.89 -14.38 -9.73
N GLU A 100 -13.81 -13.79 -9.23
CA GLU A 100 -13.87 -12.59 -8.38
C GLU A 100 -14.44 -11.38 -9.14
N LEU A 101 -14.04 -11.20 -10.40
CA LEU A 101 -14.59 -10.14 -11.26
C LEU A 101 -16.09 -10.32 -11.51
N ARG A 102 -16.52 -11.57 -11.74
CA ARG A 102 -17.95 -11.88 -11.85
C ARG A 102 -18.70 -11.59 -10.57
N ALA A 103 -18.12 -11.91 -9.41
CA ALA A 103 -18.72 -11.58 -8.10
C ALA A 103 -18.85 -10.06 -7.89
N LYS A 104 -17.94 -9.26 -8.47
CA LYS A 104 -18.02 -7.79 -8.51
C LYS A 104 -18.97 -7.25 -9.60
N GLY A 105 -19.68 -8.12 -10.32
CA GLY A 105 -20.61 -7.73 -11.39
C GLY A 105 -19.96 -7.39 -12.73
N ILE A 106 -18.66 -7.64 -12.90
CA ILE A 106 -17.94 -7.33 -14.15
C ILE A 106 -18.01 -8.53 -15.07
N THR A 107 -18.85 -8.44 -16.11
CA THR A 107 -19.07 -9.51 -17.08
C THR A 107 -18.35 -9.27 -18.41
N ASN A 108 -18.06 -8.01 -18.76
CA ASN A 108 -17.47 -7.62 -20.05
C ASN A 108 -15.94 -7.49 -19.99
N HIS A 109 -15.26 -7.93 -21.05
CA HIS A 109 -13.80 -7.81 -21.16
C HIS A 109 -13.31 -6.35 -21.16
N ARG A 110 -14.03 -5.44 -21.84
CA ARG A 110 -13.72 -3.99 -21.82
C ARG A 110 -13.87 -3.41 -20.42
N ALA A 111 -14.90 -3.83 -19.69
CA ALA A 111 -15.13 -3.39 -18.31
C ALA A 111 -14.03 -3.89 -17.36
N HIS A 112 -13.50 -5.10 -17.59
CA HIS A 112 -12.34 -5.60 -16.85
C HIS A 112 -11.10 -4.72 -17.02
N ARG A 113 -10.76 -4.32 -18.25
CA ARG A 113 -9.62 -3.41 -18.50
C ARG A 113 -9.76 -2.08 -17.77
N ILE A 114 -10.95 -1.46 -17.84
CA ILE A 114 -11.23 -0.19 -17.16
C ILE A 114 -11.15 -0.37 -15.65
N PHE A 115 -11.72 -1.46 -15.11
CA PHE A 115 -11.65 -1.77 -13.69
C PHE A 115 -10.21 -1.94 -13.19
N CYS A 116 -9.35 -2.63 -13.95
CA CYS A 116 -7.93 -2.77 -13.61
C CYS A 116 -7.25 -1.40 -13.53
N TYR A 117 -7.40 -0.58 -14.57
CA TYR A 117 -6.83 0.76 -14.63
C TYR A 117 -7.27 1.64 -13.44
N LEU A 118 -8.58 1.69 -13.18
CA LEU A 118 -9.13 2.49 -12.08
C LEU A 118 -8.74 1.93 -10.70
N SER A 119 -8.67 0.60 -10.56
CA SER A 119 -8.26 -0.04 -9.30
C SER A 119 -6.78 0.20 -9.00
N GLU A 120 -5.92 0.19 -10.01
CA GLU A 120 -4.50 0.54 -9.90
C GLU A 120 -4.34 2.01 -9.49
N PHE A 121 -5.03 2.92 -10.17
CA PHE A 121 -5.01 4.34 -9.83
C PHE A 121 -5.45 4.60 -8.38
N ARG A 122 -6.54 3.95 -7.93
CA ARG A 122 -7.00 4.03 -6.54
C ARG A 122 -5.98 3.46 -5.56
N ASN A 123 -5.34 2.34 -5.89
CA ASN A 123 -4.33 1.73 -5.03
C ASN A 123 -3.08 2.60 -4.93
N GLN A 124 -2.70 3.26 -6.02
CA GLN A 124 -1.59 4.19 -6.06
C GLN A 124 -1.90 5.44 -5.24
N ALA A 125 -3.07 6.04 -5.42
CA ALA A 125 -3.54 7.16 -4.60
C ALA A 125 -3.60 6.80 -3.10
N LYS A 126 -3.94 5.56 -2.74
CA LYS A 126 -3.88 5.09 -1.34
C LYS A 126 -2.46 4.95 -0.79
N LYS A 127 -1.48 4.63 -1.63
CA LYS A 127 -0.06 4.56 -1.24
C LYS A 127 0.56 5.94 -1.11
N ASP A 128 0.19 6.83 -2.04
CA ASP A 128 0.69 8.21 -2.10
C ASP A 128 -0.03 9.12 -1.09
N MET A 129 -1.19 8.70 -0.58
CA MET A 129 -1.81 9.32 0.58
C MET A 129 -0.94 9.06 1.82
N PRO A 130 -0.32 10.10 2.42
CA PRO A 130 0.25 9.94 3.73
C PRO A 130 -0.85 9.47 4.68
N SER A 131 -0.52 8.60 5.62
CA SER A 131 -1.42 8.10 6.67
C SER A 131 -1.95 9.27 7.52
N LEU A 132 -2.92 9.99 6.98
CA LEU A 132 -3.86 10.76 7.75
C LEU A 132 -4.81 9.69 8.29
N SER A 133 -4.61 9.36 9.56
CA SER A 133 -5.51 8.49 10.29
C SER A 133 -6.96 8.88 9.99
N ALA A 134 -7.82 7.88 9.81
CA ALA A 134 -9.25 8.02 9.49
C ALA A 134 -10.06 8.89 10.47
N ALA A 135 -9.41 9.45 11.49
CA ALA A 135 -9.97 10.37 12.48
C ALA A 135 -10.01 11.85 12.02
N SER A 136 -9.55 12.19 10.81
CA SER A 136 -9.45 13.59 10.35
C SER A 136 -10.47 14.02 9.29
N LEU A 137 -11.35 13.13 8.83
CA LEU A 137 -12.44 13.50 7.90
C LEU A 137 -13.70 13.91 8.70
N PRO A 138 -14.23 15.14 8.55
CA PRO A 138 -15.35 15.64 9.35
C PRO A 138 -16.71 14.98 9.08
N TRP A 139 -16.82 14.14 8.05
CA TRP A 139 -18.10 13.53 7.63
C TRP A 139 -17.96 12.01 7.51
N GLY A 140 -18.04 11.35 8.66
CA GLY A 140 -18.13 9.90 8.77
C GLY A 140 -18.71 9.53 10.13
N GLY A 141 -20.04 9.64 10.26
CA GLY A 141 -20.74 9.19 11.46
C GLY A 141 -20.71 7.66 11.55
N ASN A 142 -20.16 7.13 12.64
CA ASN A 142 -20.91 6.44 13.69
C ASN A 142 -19.98 5.73 14.70
N SER A 143 -20.37 5.87 15.97
CA SER A 143 -20.16 4.92 17.08
C SER A 143 -18.78 4.84 17.76
N ILE A 144 -18.67 5.62 18.84
CA ILE A 144 -18.26 5.23 20.20
C ILE A 144 -17.07 4.25 20.30
N ALA A 145 -15.88 4.82 20.57
CA ALA A 145 -14.93 4.25 21.53
C ALA A 145 -14.03 5.38 22.06
N SER A 146 -14.25 5.76 23.32
CA SER A 146 -13.44 6.75 24.04
C SER A 146 -12.10 6.13 24.44
N VAL A 147 -11.00 6.60 23.86
CA VAL A 147 -9.64 6.34 24.36
C VAL A 147 -9.03 7.70 24.75
N PRO A 148 -8.50 7.87 25.97
CA PRO A 148 -7.98 9.15 26.41
C PRO A 148 -6.58 9.38 25.81
N LEU A 149 -6.50 10.30 24.85
CA LEU A 149 -5.23 10.74 24.26
C LEU A 149 -4.59 11.81 25.15
N GLN A 150 -3.71 11.40 26.05
CA GLN A 150 -2.77 12.31 26.69
C GLN A 150 -1.78 12.83 25.63
N THR A 151 -1.94 14.08 25.22
CA THR A 151 -0.98 14.82 24.40
C THR A 151 -0.64 16.14 25.07
N SER A 152 0.32 16.11 25.98
CA SER A 152 0.99 17.31 26.49
C SER A 152 2.10 17.70 25.49
N ALA A 153 1.71 18.24 24.34
CA ALA A 153 2.62 18.94 23.45
C ALA A 153 1.98 20.28 23.06
N PRO A 154 2.67 21.42 23.24
CA PRO A 154 2.11 22.72 22.89
C PRO A 154 1.94 22.79 21.38
N ARG A 155 0.68 22.76 20.91
CA ARG A 155 0.33 22.94 19.51
C ARG A 155 0.85 24.30 19.03
N LYS A 156 1.83 24.29 18.13
CA LYS A 156 2.27 25.49 17.40
C LYS A 156 1.07 26.04 16.63
N LYS A 157 0.83 27.35 16.72
CA LYS A 157 -0.29 28.01 16.04
C LYS A 157 -0.09 27.84 14.52
N PRO A 158 -1.04 27.21 13.82
CA PRO A 158 -0.92 26.98 12.39
C PRO A 158 -0.94 28.33 11.63
N PRO A 159 -0.27 28.43 10.47
CA PRO A 159 -0.05 29.70 9.77
C PRO A 159 -1.36 30.45 9.44
N PRO A 160 -1.34 31.79 9.39
CA PRO A 160 -2.52 32.60 9.10
C PRO A 160 -3.18 32.15 7.78
N LEU A 161 -4.52 32.18 7.73
CA LEU A 161 -5.25 31.77 6.53
C LEU A 161 -5.03 32.82 5.44
N ASP A 162 -4.62 32.40 4.25
CA ASP A 162 -4.52 33.30 3.10
C ASP A 162 -5.93 33.56 2.56
N ILE A 163 -6.38 34.81 2.68
CA ILE A 163 -7.74 35.22 2.37
C ILE A 163 -7.86 35.85 0.97
N MET A 164 -6.72 36.11 0.31
CA MET A 164 -6.71 36.87 -0.96
C MET A 164 -7.45 36.16 -2.10
N THR A 165 -7.60 34.84 -2.01
CA THR A 165 -8.27 34.01 -3.02
C THR A 165 -9.75 33.76 -2.76
N LEU A 166 -10.30 34.27 -1.64
CA LEU A 166 -11.69 34.02 -1.26
C LEU A 166 -12.64 35.13 -1.74
N PRO A 167 -13.86 34.76 -2.20
CA PRO A 167 -14.85 35.75 -2.63
C PRO A 167 -15.23 36.68 -1.48
N GLY A 168 -15.46 37.96 -1.77
CA GLY A 168 -15.82 38.98 -0.77
C GLY A 168 -14.64 39.73 -0.14
N TYR A 169 -13.39 39.36 -0.43
CA TYR A 169 -12.18 40.02 0.06
C TYR A 169 -12.14 41.54 -0.22
N GLU A 170 -12.62 41.96 -1.38
CA GLU A 170 -12.63 43.37 -1.80
C GLU A 170 -13.50 44.28 -0.93
N LYS A 171 -14.52 43.71 -0.27
CA LYS A 171 -15.49 44.45 0.54
C LYS A 171 -15.06 44.65 1.99
N LEU A 172 -13.93 44.07 2.40
CA LEU A 172 -13.40 44.19 3.76
C LEU A 172 -12.37 45.31 3.84
N THR A 173 -12.39 46.04 4.96
CA THR A 173 -11.35 47.01 5.33
C THR A 173 -10.02 46.28 5.67
N PRO A 174 -8.86 46.96 5.65
CA PRO A 174 -7.59 46.33 6.02
C PRO A 174 -7.61 45.73 7.43
N SER A 175 -8.26 46.38 8.41
CA SER A 175 -8.40 45.86 9.78
C SER A 175 -9.29 44.60 9.83
N GLU A 176 -10.38 44.55 9.06
CA GLU A 176 -11.26 43.38 8.95
C GLU A 176 -10.54 42.18 8.28
N ARG A 177 -9.67 42.44 7.30
CA ARG A 177 -8.88 41.39 6.61
C ARG A 177 -7.91 40.71 7.57
N GLU A 178 -7.20 41.48 8.38
CA GLU A 178 -6.29 40.95 9.41
C GLU A 178 -7.05 40.11 10.44
N LEU A 179 -8.22 40.57 10.89
CA LEU A 179 -9.07 39.81 11.80
C LEU A 179 -9.48 38.47 11.18
N CYS A 180 -9.96 38.48 9.93
CA CYS A 180 -10.37 37.26 9.25
C CYS A 180 -9.21 36.26 9.07
N SER A 181 -7.98 36.74 8.84
CA SER A 181 -6.80 35.89 8.63
C SER A 181 -6.42 35.20 9.93
N ASN A 182 -6.44 35.97 11.02
CA ASN A 182 -6.14 35.51 12.38
C ASN A 182 -7.24 34.59 12.94
N LEU A 183 -8.51 34.87 12.66
CA LEU A 183 -9.66 34.04 13.09
C LEU A 183 -9.94 32.86 12.16
N ARG A 184 -9.30 32.81 10.99
CA ARG A 184 -9.54 31.83 9.93
C ARG A 184 -11.02 31.80 9.56
N LEU A 185 -11.56 32.97 9.27
CA LEU A 185 -12.94 33.15 8.82
C LEU A 185 -12.93 33.55 7.34
N ALA A 186 -13.87 33.00 6.57
CA ALA A 186 -14.06 33.41 5.20
C ALA A 186 -14.66 34.83 5.15
N PRO A 187 -14.24 35.69 4.20
CA PRO A 187 -14.73 37.07 4.07
C PRO A 187 -16.25 37.18 4.04
N LEU A 188 -16.93 36.34 3.23
CA LEU A 188 -18.39 36.36 3.13
C LEU A 188 -19.05 36.03 4.47
N SER A 189 -18.56 35.01 5.18
CA SER A 189 -19.10 34.65 6.49
C SER A 189 -18.89 35.77 7.51
N PHE A 190 -17.77 36.48 7.47
CA PHE A 190 -17.55 37.63 8.34
C PHE A 190 -18.56 38.76 8.08
N LEU A 191 -18.81 39.08 6.80
CA LEU A 191 -19.79 40.10 6.43
C LEU A 191 -21.20 39.72 6.91
N ASP A 192 -21.61 38.46 6.71
CA ASP A 192 -22.91 37.95 7.18
C ASP A 192 -23.04 38.08 8.71
N PHE A 193 -22.00 37.70 9.44
CA PHE A 193 -22.00 37.77 10.90
C PHE A 193 -22.03 39.20 11.43
N ARG A 194 -21.29 40.11 10.78
CA ARG A 194 -21.31 41.54 11.08
C ARG A 194 -22.72 42.09 10.87
N ASP A 195 -23.35 41.78 9.73
CA ASP A 195 -24.66 42.30 9.38
C ASP A 195 -25.74 41.77 10.33
N ILE A 196 -25.66 40.49 10.75
CA ILE A 196 -26.55 39.91 11.77
C ILE A 196 -26.41 40.64 13.11
N LEU A 197 -25.19 40.87 13.59
CA LEU A 197 -24.97 41.55 14.88
C LEU A 197 -25.37 43.02 14.86
N VAL A 198 -25.08 43.72 13.77
CA VAL A 198 -25.47 45.13 13.58
C VAL A 198 -26.98 45.27 13.44
N THR A 199 -27.64 44.32 12.77
CA THR A 199 -29.11 44.34 12.65
C THR A 199 -29.77 44.10 14.00
N GLU A 200 -29.27 43.13 14.79
CA GLU A 200 -29.83 42.83 16.10
C GLU A 200 -29.57 43.94 17.13
N SER A 201 -28.41 44.61 17.08
CA SER A 201 -28.14 45.75 17.96
C SER A 201 -29.06 46.94 17.67
N ARG A 202 -29.39 47.18 16.39
CA ARG A 202 -30.36 48.22 15.99
C ARG A 202 -31.79 47.89 16.37
N ARG A 203 -32.14 46.61 16.48
CA ARG A 203 -33.49 46.16 16.88
C ARG A 203 -33.81 46.50 18.33
N HIS A 204 -32.79 46.66 19.18
CA HIS A 204 -32.95 47.09 20.58
C HIS A 204 -32.20 48.40 20.87
N PRO A 205 -32.70 49.55 20.40
CA PRO A 205 -32.08 50.85 20.64
C PRO A 205 -32.19 51.21 22.13
N GLY A 206 -31.13 50.98 22.89
CA GLY A 206 -31.04 51.29 24.32
C GLY A 206 -30.57 50.13 25.21
N SER A 207 -30.57 48.89 24.71
CA SER A 207 -29.91 47.76 25.39
C SER A 207 -28.72 47.30 24.56
N SER A 208 -27.54 47.29 25.15
CA SER A 208 -26.37 46.76 24.45
C SER A 208 -26.49 45.27 24.23
N LEU A 209 -26.18 44.85 23.01
CA LEU A 209 -26.14 43.45 22.63
C LEU A 209 -25.16 42.71 23.52
N LYS A 210 -25.64 41.82 24.41
CA LYS A 210 -24.75 41.09 25.30
C LYS A 210 -23.98 40.03 24.52
N LEU A 211 -22.74 39.77 24.93
CA LEU A 211 -21.90 38.72 24.35
C LEU A 211 -22.62 37.35 24.35
N ALA A 212 -23.40 37.05 25.38
CA ALA A 212 -24.22 35.85 25.47
C ALA A 212 -25.25 35.75 24.32
N GLN A 213 -25.88 36.85 23.94
CA GLN A 213 -26.83 36.90 22.83
C GLN A 213 -26.11 36.74 21.48
N ALA A 214 -24.97 37.43 21.30
CA ALA A 214 -24.14 37.29 20.09
C ALA A 214 -23.70 35.84 19.82
N ARG A 215 -23.42 35.05 20.87
CA ARG A 215 -23.09 33.62 20.76
C ARG A 215 -24.24 32.77 20.22
N VAL A 216 -25.47 33.08 20.63
CA VAL A 216 -26.67 32.36 20.18
C VAL A 216 -26.98 32.68 18.71
N LEU A 217 -26.74 33.93 18.31
CA LEU A 217 -27.04 34.43 16.97
C LEU A 217 -26.10 33.87 15.89
N ILE A 218 -24.78 33.87 16.13
CA ILE A 218 -23.81 33.54 15.07
C ILE A 218 -23.46 32.03 14.98
N LYS A 219 -23.82 31.19 15.96
CA LYS A 219 -23.59 29.72 15.92
C LYS A 219 -22.17 29.28 15.46
N ILE A 220 -21.14 30.08 15.76
CA ILE A 220 -19.72 29.72 15.57
C ILE A 220 -19.04 29.45 16.92
N ASP A 221 -17.77 29.05 16.85
CA ASP A 221 -16.92 28.85 18.04
C ASP A 221 -16.92 30.06 18.98
N VAL A 222 -17.15 29.79 20.26
CA VAL A 222 -17.29 30.77 21.35
C VAL A 222 -16.13 31.76 21.41
N ASN A 223 -14.90 31.30 21.13
CA ASN A 223 -13.70 32.14 21.18
C ASN A 223 -13.59 33.05 19.97
N LYS A 224 -14.06 32.59 18.79
CA LYS A 224 -14.14 33.41 17.58
C LYS A 224 -15.20 34.49 17.72
N THR A 225 -16.39 34.14 18.24
CA THR A 225 -17.47 35.10 18.49
C THR A 225 -17.02 36.21 19.43
N ARG A 226 -16.27 35.88 20.49
CA ARG A 226 -15.73 36.89 21.42
C ARG A 226 -14.80 37.89 20.72
N LYS A 227 -13.81 37.40 19.98
CA LYS A 227 -12.87 38.28 19.26
C LYS A 227 -13.54 39.13 18.18
N LEU A 228 -14.54 38.57 17.50
CA LEU A 228 -15.34 39.28 16.51
C LEU A 228 -16.20 40.37 17.18
N TYR A 229 -16.86 40.04 18.29
CA TYR A 229 -17.64 40.98 19.09
C TYR A 229 -16.79 42.12 19.63
N ASP A 230 -15.63 41.82 20.23
CA ASP A 230 -14.70 42.82 20.78
C ASP A 230 -14.16 43.75 19.67
N PHE A 231 -13.86 43.21 18.47
CA PHE A 231 -13.46 44.00 17.32
C PHE A 231 -14.56 44.95 16.85
N LEU A 232 -15.80 44.46 16.69
CA LEU A 232 -16.92 45.30 16.25
C LEU A 232 -17.28 46.39 17.27
N LEU A 233 -17.06 46.13 18.55
CA LEU A 233 -17.25 47.11 19.62
C LEU A 233 -16.17 48.20 19.58
N ASN A 234 -14.92 47.82 19.30
CA ASN A 234 -13.80 48.76 19.15
C ASN A 234 -13.90 49.64 17.90
N GLU A 235 -14.39 49.08 16.78
CA GLU A 235 -14.66 49.81 15.53
C GLU A 235 -15.96 50.64 15.59
N GLY A 236 -16.72 50.56 16.70
CA GLY A 236 -17.89 51.41 16.94
C GLY A 236 -19.16 50.99 16.20
N TYR A 237 -19.25 49.74 15.72
CA TYR A 237 -20.45 49.23 15.04
C TYR A 237 -21.67 49.12 15.97
N PHE A 238 -21.46 48.99 17.27
CA PHE A 238 -22.49 49.05 18.31
C PHE A 238 -21.89 49.47 19.67
N THR A 239 -22.70 50.11 20.52
CA THR A 239 -22.26 50.65 21.80
C THR A 239 -22.39 49.63 22.94
N GLN A 240 -21.36 49.54 23.80
CA GLN A 240 -21.48 48.84 25.08
C GLN A 240 -22.35 49.67 26.02
N GLY A 241 -23.40 49.08 26.56
CA GLY A 241 -24.26 49.68 27.56
C GLY A 241 -23.56 49.54 28.90
N SER A 242 -23.52 50.62 29.66
CA SER A 242 -22.91 50.64 30.99
C SER A 242 -23.64 49.74 31.97
#